data_AF-A0A6G6YTD2-F1
#
_entry.id   AF-A0A6G6YTD2-F1
#
_cell.length_a   1.000
_cell.length_b   1.000
_cell.length_c   1.000
_cell.angle_alpha   90.00
_cell.angle_beta   90.00
_cell.angle_gamma   90.00
#
_symmetry.space_group_name_H-M   'P 1'
#
loop_
_entity.id
_entity.type
_entity.pdbx_description
1 polymer ?
#
loop_
_entity_poly.entity_id
_entity_poly.type
_entity_poly.pdbx_seq_one_letter_code
_entity_poly.pdbx_strand_id
1 'polypeptide(L)'
;MTFVEDLKKEDPGIGERWEKATGGKLTKTIGKKELEAIVLPVFKTGTVTPRQARALAMLFRTSLSDGAHATPTQEITNAFEKDFFFKGSARALTTVKDLELLNGALGMGSVGKINFVSPGTGLEYTPDVYSAIRSLVHQEKIKVFEVNAGRLQSRVGLYQRSDSKRLIMYMGFEPEHSKMFAVHEATHAIQDWKDLVRSKIKYIEADGFIAGAVAALSVNKNAIMEHPAETPAAELVLAGQATLRNMDWTTAYENVVKAVKADPFYKADAENNVDWNEHMDEEALLKAALVHFKVADFLAAMGGDVYKNVSRFIPGQQ
;
A
#
# COMPACT_ATOMS: atom_id res chain seq x y z
N MET A 1 19.33 23.42 19.03
CA MET A 1 18.99 22.01 19.22
C MET A 1 19.88 21.22 18.28
N THR A 2 20.59 20.21 18.78
CA THR A 2 21.49 19.38 17.96
C THR A 2 20.72 18.23 17.31
N PHE A 3 21.22 17.68 16.20
CA PHE A 3 20.61 16.52 15.54
C PHE A 3 20.34 15.35 16.51
N VAL A 4 21.26 15.11 17.45
CA VAL A 4 21.13 14.03 18.45
C VAL A 4 19.99 14.32 19.43
N GLU A 5 19.81 15.58 19.84
CA GLU A 5 18.69 15.98 20.70
C GLU A 5 17.35 15.76 19.99
N ASP A 6 17.25 16.15 18.72
CA ASP A 6 16.05 15.93 17.91
C ASP A 6 15.79 14.44 17.71
N LEU A 7 16.83 13.65 17.44
CA LEU A 7 16.71 12.21 17.25
C LEU A 7 16.26 11.49 18.53
N LYS A 8 16.80 11.88 19.70
CA LYS A 8 16.37 11.37 21.01
C LYS A 8 14.95 11.82 21.37
N LYS A 9 14.54 13.01 20.93
CA LYS A 9 13.17 13.49 21.08
C LYS A 9 12.21 12.64 20.25
N GLU A 10 12.59 12.17 19.07
CA GLU A 10 11.76 11.22 18.33
C GLU A 10 11.83 9.82 18.96
N ASP A 11 13.00 9.19 19.06
CA ASP A 11 13.19 7.89 19.71
C ASP A 11 14.51 7.86 20.50
N PRO A 12 14.46 7.82 21.85
CA PRO A 12 15.66 7.80 22.69
C PRO A 12 16.61 6.64 22.38
N GLY A 13 16.07 5.45 22.07
CA GLY A 13 16.87 4.27 21.80
C GLY A 13 17.66 4.40 20.49
N ILE A 14 17.04 4.92 19.42
CA ILE A 14 17.73 5.22 18.15
C ILE A 14 18.77 6.31 18.38
N GLY A 15 18.42 7.36 19.14
CA GLY A 15 19.33 8.46 19.46
C GLY A 15 20.59 8.01 20.23
N GLU A 16 20.44 7.15 21.23
CA GLU A 16 21.56 6.57 21.98
C GLU A 16 22.46 5.67 21.12
N ARG A 17 21.85 4.83 20.27
CA ARG A 17 22.61 3.97 19.34
C ARG A 17 23.38 4.80 18.32
N TRP A 18 22.78 5.86 17.80
CA TRP A 18 23.43 6.82 16.91
C TRP A 18 24.61 7.51 17.59
N GLU A 19 24.40 8.05 18.80
CA GLU A 19 25.43 8.75 19.56
C GLU A 19 26.61 7.81 19.86
N LYS A 20 26.34 6.56 20.23
CA LYS A 20 27.38 5.54 20.43
C LYS A 20 28.16 5.24 19.15
N ALA A 21 27.49 5.14 18.00
CA ALA A 21 28.14 4.84 16.72
C ALA A 21 28.97 6.03 16.18
N THR A 22 28.53 7.26 16.43
CA THR A 22 29.10 8.47 15.81
C THR A 22 29.89 9.37 16.74
N GLY A 23 29.79 9.16 18.06
CA GLY A 23 30.21 10.15 19.05
C GLY A 23 29.38 11.44 18.98
N GLY A 24 28.14 11.35 18.47
CA GLY A 24 27.22 12.49 18.31
C GLY A 24 27.52 13.41 17.12
N LYS A 25 28.50 13.08 16.26
CA LYS A 25 28.92 13.93 15.14
C LYS A 25 28.10 13.63 13.88
N LEU A 26 27.36 14.63 13.39
CA LEU A 26 26.56 14.51 12.15
C LEU A 26 27.42 14.34 10.89
N THR A 27 28.64 14.87 10.88
CA THR A 27 29.57 14.79 9.73
C THR A 27 30.24 13.44 9.57
N LYS A 28 30.09 12.52 10.54
CA LYS A 28 30.68 11.19 10.44
C LYS A 28 29.87 10.35 9.46
N THR A 29 30.52 9.87 8.40
CA THR A 29 29.92 8.89 7.49
C THR A 29 29.61 7.60 8.24
N ILE A 30 28.37 7.13 8.15
CA ILE A 30 27.93 5.87 8.76
C ILE A 30 28.09 4.73 7.75
N GLY A 31 28.79 3.68 8.17
CA GLY A 31 28.90 2.43 7.43
C GLY A 31 27.72 1.49 7.66
N LYS A 32 27.66 0.43 6.86
CA LYS A 32 26.58 -0.57 6.91
C LYS A 32 26.41 -1.19 8.31
N LYS A 33 27.50 -1.60 8.96
CA LYS A 33 27.46 -2.28 10.28
C LYS A 33 26.91 -1.37 11.37
N GLU A 34 27.34 -0.11 11.39
CA GLU A 34 26.85 0.88 12.34
C GLU A 34 25.37 1.16 12.12
N LEU A 35 24.93 1.29 10.87
CA LEU A 35 23.53 1.54 10.56
C LEU A 35 22.64 0.36 10.91
N GLU A 36 23.08 -0.87 10.61
CA GLU A 36 22.41 -2.10 11.04
C GLU A 36 22.24 -2.15 12.56
N ALA A 37 23.30 -1.80 13.31
CA ALA A 37 23.24 -1.75 14.77
C ALA A 37 22.24 -0.71 15.29
N ILE A 38 22.04 0.41 14.57
CA ILE A 38 21.09 1.47 14.94
C ILE A 38 19.64 1.07 14.60
N VAL A 39 19.43 0.55 13.38
CA VAL A 39 18.12 0.39 12.73
C VAL A 39 17.48 -0.98 12.98
N LEU A 40 18.23 -2.08 12.84
CA LEU A 40 17.67 -3.45 12.95
C LEU A 40 16.93 -3.72 14.27
N PRO A 41 17.38 -3.22 15.45
CA PRO A 41 16.64 -3.42 16.69
C PRO A 41 15.19 -2.92 16.64
N VAL A 42 14.89 -1.88 15.85
CA VAL A 42 13.52 -1.36 15.70
C VAL A 42 12.63 -2.40 15.03
N PHE A 43 13.10 -2.99 13.92
CA PHE A 43 12.34 -3.97 13.14
C PHE A 43 12.20 -5.33 13.84
N LYS A 44 13.11 -5.71 14.74
CA LYS A 44 13.01 -6.94 15.53
C LYS A 44 11.78 -6.99 16.45
N THR A 45 11.20 -5.84 16.77
CA THR A 45 9.99 -5.76 17.60
C THR A 45 8.70 -6.14 16.82
N GLY A 46 8.78 -6.20 15.49
CA GLY A 46 7.62 -6.45 14.63
C GLY A 46 6.60 -5.31 14.57
N THR A 47 6.96 -4.13 15.12
CA THR A 47 6.08 -2.96 15.25
C THR A 47 6.91 -1.69 15.08
N VAL A 48 6.44 -0.72 14.29
CA VAL A 48 7.09 0.59 14.14
C VAL A 48 6.11 1.70 14.49
N THR A 49 6.40 2.43 15.57
CA THR A 49 5.60 3.57 16.02
C THR A 49 5.84 4.81 15.15
N PRO A 50 4.94 5.82 15.16
CA PRO A 50 5.14 7.07 14.42
C PRO A 50 6.45 7.78 14.77
N ARG A 51 6.84 7.72 16.04
CA ARG A 51 8.08 8.31 16.58
C ARG A 51 9.32 7.60 16.04
N GLN A 52 9.31 6.27 16.05
CA GLN A 52 10.37 5.46 15.44
C GLN A 52 10.46 5.71 13.93
N ALA A 53 9.33 5.80 13.24
CA ALA A 53 9.32 6.07 11.80
C ALA A 53 9.94 7.43 11.46
N ARG A 54 9.63 8.49 12.22
CA ARG A 54 10.26 9.81 12.06
C ARG A 54 11.74 9.79 12.40
N ALA A 55 12.12 9.12 13.48
CA ALA A 55 13.53 8.96 13.86
C ALA A 55 14.33 8.25 12.75
N LEU A 56 13.79 7.17 12.19
CA LEU A 56 14.37 6.49 11.03
C LEU A 56 14.49 7.46 9.84
N ALA A 57 13.45 8.24 9.52
CA ALA A 57 13.46 9.18 8.40
C ALA A 57 14.53 10.26 8.54
N MET A 58 14.82 10.68 9.77
CA MET A 58 15.93 11.58 10.06
C MET A 58 17.28 10.93 9.73
N LEU A 59 17.47 9.64 10.01
CA LEU A 59 18.71 8.92 9.70
C LEU A 59 18.99 8.88 8.18
N PHE A 60 17.96 8.73 7.35
CA PHE A 60 18.11 8.72 5.88
C PHE A 60 18.60 10.04 5.29
N ARG A 61 18.48 11.14 6.03
CA ARG A 61 18.95 12.46 5.61
C ARG A 61 20.40 12.74 6.02
N THR A 62 21.06 11.79 6.68
CA THR A 62 22.45 11.91 7.12
C THR A 62 23.42 11.39 6.07
N SER A 63 24.72 11.62 6.27
CA SER A 63 25.77 11.12 5.37
C SER A 63 25.98 9.61 5.59
N LEU A 64 25.29 8.78 4.81
CA LEU A 64 25.48 7.33 4.79
C LEU A 64 26.46 6.94 3.68
N SER A 65 27.19 5.85 3.84
CA SER A 65 27.93 5.26 2.72
C SER A 65 26.98 4.60 1.72
N ASP A 66 27.38 4.48 0.45
CA ASP A 66 26.55 3.88 -0.60
C ASP A 66 26.04 2.48 -0.22
N GLY A 67 26.93 1.64 0.35
CA GLY A 67 26.58 0.31 0.84
C GLY A 67 25.66 0.31 2.08
N ALA A 68 25.58 1.43 2.81
CA ALA A 68 24.69 1.58 3.94
C ALA A 68 23.27 1.99 3.53
N HIS A 69 23.04 2.56 2.34
CA HIS A 69 21.67 2.89 1.89
C HIS A 69 20.84 1.65 1.52
N ALA A 70 21.47 0.61 0.96
CA ALA A 70 20.76 -0.57 0.44
C ALA A 70 20.06 -1.36 1.57
N THR A 71 20.74 -1.59 2.69
CA THR A 71 20.24 -2.44 3.77
C THR A 71 18.99 -1.87 4.48
N PRO A 72 18.97 -0.61 4.94
CA PRO A 72 17.78 0.00 5.53
C PRO A 72 16.62 0.11 4.54
N THR A 73 16.90 0.36 3.26
CA THR A 73 15.84 0.40 2.24
C THR A 73 15.14 -0.96 2.16
N GLN A 74 15.91 -2.05 2.12
CA GLN A 74 15.34 -3.40 2.15
C GLN A 74 14.56 -3.69 3.44
N GLU A 75 15.10 -3.32 4.61
CA GLU A 75 14.43 -3.56 5.89
C GLU A 75 13.14 -2.75 6.05
N ILE A 76 13.09 -1.53 5.51
CA ILE A 76 11.87 -0.74 5.46
C ILE A 76 10.85 -1.41 4.54
N THR A 77 11.24 -1.80 3.33
CA THR A 77 10.36 -2.55 2.42
C THR A 77 9.81 -3.80 3.10
N ASN A 78 10.67 -4.60 3.75
CA ASN A 78 10.26 -5.76 4.54
C ASN A 78 9.28 -5.39 5.68
N ALA A 79 9.48 -4.24 6.33
CA ALA A 79 8.63 -3.77 7.41
C ALA A 79 7.24 -3.33 6.91
N PHE A 80 7.15 -2.76 5.70
CA PHE A 80 5.88 -2.52 5.01
C PHE A 80 5.19 -3.83 4.65
N GLU A 81 5.89 -4.75 4.00
CA GLU A 81 5.36 -6.07 3.63
C GLU A 81 4.85 -6.86 4.85
N LYS A 82 5.48 -6.70 6.03
CA LYS A 82 5.11 -7.40 7.28
C LYS A 82 4.15 -6.63 8.19
N ASP A 83 3.57 -5.54 7.71
CA ASP A 83 2.62 -4.68 8.42
C ASP A 83 3.18 -4.04 9.72
N PHE A 84 4.50 -3.85 9.86
CA PHE A 84 5.06 -3.33 11.12
C PHE A 84 4.61 -1.89 11.39
N PHE A 85 4.54 -1.05 10.35
CA PHE A 85 4.02 0.31 10.47
C PHE A 85 2.52 0.31 10.78
N PHE A 86 1.74 -0.56 10.14
CA PHE A 86 0.32 -0.69 10.43
C PHE A 86 0.10 -1.08 11.89
N LYS A 87 0.78 -2.12 12.39
CA LYS A 87 0.69 -2.57 13.78
C LYS A 87 1.05 -1.48 14.79
N GLY A 88 1.99 -0.61 14.46
CA GLY A 88 2.51 0.40 15.40
C GLY A 88 1.92 1.80 15.26
N SER A 89 1.26 2.11 14.14
CA SER A 89 0.82 3.47 13.83
C SER A 89 -0.53 3.58 13.13
N ALA A 90 -1.23 2.47 12.87
CA ALA A 90 -2.54 2.52 12.24
C ALA A 90 -3.59 3.15 13.16
N ARG A 91 -4.37 4.05 12.58
CA ARG A 91 -5.56 4.66 13.17
C ARG A 91 -6.73 4.41 12.24
N ALA A 92 -7.80 3.78 12.73
CA ALA A 92 -9.01 3.61 11.94
C ALA A 92 -9.66 4.97 11.63
N LEU A 93 -10.06 5.18 10.38
CA LEU A 93 -10.82 6.34 9.92
C LEU A 93 -12.29 5.94 9.85
N THR A 94 -13.07 6.36 10.85
CA THR A 94 -14.46 5.91 11.02
C THR A 94 -15.48 7.05 10.90
N THR A 95 -15.04 8.31 10.95
CA THR A 95 -15.94 9.46 10.84
C THR A 95 -15.90 10.08 9.45
N VAL A 96 -16.96 10.81 9.09
CA VAL A 96 -17.02 11.57 7.82
C VAL A 96 -15.83 12.54 7.69
N LYS A 97 -15.44 13.17 8.80
CA LYS A 97 -14.28 14.07 8.86
C LYS A 97 -12.96 13.33 8.65
N ASP A 98 -12.79 12.17 9.28
CA ASP A 98 -11.60 11.33 9.07
C ASP A 98 -11.45 10.91 7.61
N LEU A 99 -12.58 10.64 6.95
CA LEU A 99 -12.64 10.21 5.56
C LEU A 99 -12.60 11.37 4.54
N GLU A 100 -12.42 12.63 4.96
CA GLU A 100 -12.47 13.79 4.07
C GLU A 100 -11.48 13.68 2.89
N LEU A 101 -10.24 13.28 3.18
CA LEU A 101 -9.20 13.11 2.16
C LEU A 101 -9.58 12.03 1.14
N LEU A 102 -10.05 10.87 1.60
CA LEU A 102 -10.50 9.79 0.74
C LEU A 102 -11.73 10.20 -0.07
N ASN A 103 -12.70 10.88 0.55
CA ASN A 103 -13.90 11.38 -0.11
C ASN A 103 -13.55 12.41 -1.20
N GLY A 104 -12.56 13.26 -0.97
CA GLY A 104 -12.04 14.20 -1.96
C GLY A 104 -11.28 13.50 -3.10
N ALA A 105 -10.55 12.43 -2.79
CA ALA A 105 -9.84 11.62 -3.79
C ALA A 105 -10.80 10.81 -4.68
N LEU A 106 -11.86 10.22 -4.10
CA LEU A 106 -12.89 9.46 -4.83
C LEU A 106 -14.07 10.34 -5.29
N GLY A 107 -13.96 11.66 -5.13
CA GLY A 107 -14.99 12.61 -5.57
C GLY A 107 -14.91 12.90 -7.07
N MET A 108 -16.02 13.35 -7.66
CA MET A 108 -16.13 13.62 -9.10
C MET A 108 -15.08 14.58 -9.66
N GLY A 109 -14.53 15.47 -8.83
CA GLY A 109 -13.43 16.36 -9.27
C GLY A 109 -12.11 15.62 -9.58
N SER A 110 -11.92 14.43 -9.01
CA SER A 110 -10.70 13.62 -9.16
C SER A 110 -10.95 12.40 -10.05
N VAL A 111 -12.06 11.67 -9.84
CA VAL A 111 -12.38 10.43 -10.58
C VAL A 111 -13.37 10.63 -11.73
N GLY A 112 -13.99 11.80 -11.86
CA GLY A 112 -15.07 12.04 -12.82
C GLY A 112 -14.68 11.90 -14.30
N LYS A 113 -13.37 11.91 -14.59
CA LYS A 113 -12.81 11.69 -15.93
C LYS A 113 -12.17 10.32 -16.12
N ILE A 114 -12.13 9.48 -15.08
CA ILE A 114 -11.61 8.13 -15.22
C ILE A 114 -12.65 7.31 -15.98
N ASN A 115 -12.41 7.14 -17.28
CA ASN A 115 -13.22 6.31 -18.16
C ASN A 115 -12.29 5.61 -19.16
N PHE A 116 -11.94 4.35 -18.87
CA PHE A 116 -11.13 3.54 -19.77
C PHE A 116 -11.41 2.05 -19.61
N VAL A 117 -11.12 1.29 -20.67
CA VAL A 117 -11.11 -0.18 -20.63
C VAL A 117 -9.66 -0.64 -20.68
N SER A 118 -9.27 -1.43 -19.68
CA SER A 118 -7.94 -2.03 -19.62
C SER A 118 -7.74 -3.03 -20.76
N PRO A 119 -6.75 -2.84 -21.64
CA PRO A 119 -6.40 -3.82 -22.66
C PRO A 119 -5.94 -5.16 -22.06
N GLY A 120 -5.32 -5.15 -20.88
CA GLY A 120 -4.75 -6.34 -20.25
C GLY A 120 -5.75 -7.14 -19.42
N THR A 121 -6.61 -6.47 -18.65
CA THR A 121 -7.58 -7.13 -17.77
C THR A 121 -8.95 -7.27 -18.42
N GLY A 122 -9.31 -6.37 -19.34
CA GLY A 122 -10.66 -6.25 -19.90
C GLY A 122 -11.64 -5.54 -18.96
N LEU A 123 -11.19 -5.07 -17.79
CA LEU A 123 -12.04 -4.32 -16.87
C LEU A 123 -12.27 -2.91 -17.38
N GLU A 124 -13.48 -2.43 -17.15
CA GLU A 124 -13.90 -1.06 -17.40
C GLU A 124 -13.85 -0.28 -16.08
N TYR A 125 -13.16 0.85 -16.10
CA TYR A 125 -13.08 1.78 -14.99
C TYR A 125 -13.87 3.04 -15.34
N THR A 126 -14.93 3.30 -14.58
CA THR A 126 -15.81 4.45 -14.72
C THR A 126 -15.97 5.19 -13.39
N PRO A 127 -16.43 6.45 -13.36
CA PRO A 127 -16.60 7.18 -12.10
C PRO A 127 -17.58 6.49 -11.12
N ASP A 128 -18.53 5.71 -11.65
CA ASP A 128 -19.53 5.01 -10.85
C ASP A 128 -18.93 3.88 -10.02
N VAL A 129 -17.93 3.15 -10.54
CA VAL A 129 -17.27 2.08 -9.75
C VAL A 129 -16.44 2.64 -8.59
N TYR A 130 -15.79 3.80 -8.77
CA TYR A 130 -15.13 4.49 -7.65
C TYR A 130 -16.12 5.03 -6.62
N SER A 131 -17.28 5.51 -7.09
CA SER A 131 -18.38 5.94 -6.22
C SER A 131 -18.94 4.76 -5.41
N ALA A 132 -18.99 3.55 -6.01
CA ALA A 132 -19.36 2.33 -5.30
C ALA A 132 -18.34 1.98 -4.20
N ILE A 133 -17.03 2.06 -4.45
CA ILE A 133 -16.00 1.88 -3.41
C ILE A 133 -16.18 2.87 -2.27
N ARG A 134 -16.40 4.15 -2.59
CA ARG A 134 -16.69 5.18 -1.59
C ARG A 134 -17.91 4.80 -0.75
N SER A 135 -18.98 4.31 -1.37
CA SER A 135 -20.18 3.84 -0.65
C SER A 135 -19.87 2.65 0.28
N LEU A 136 -19.08 1.67 -0.17
CA LEU A 136 -18.67 0.53 0.65
C LEU A 136 -17.85 0.94 1.88
N VAL A 137 -17.03 1.99 1.76
CA VAL A 137 -16.32 2.59 2.89
C VAL A 137 -17.29 3.22 3.90
N HIS A 138 -18.26 4.01 3.43
CA HIS A 138 -19.28 4.62 4.31
C HIS A 138 -20.17 3.58 5.01
N GLN A 139 -20.33 2.41 4.40
CA GLN A 139 -21.06 1.27 4.99
C GLN A 139 -20.16 0.37 5.85
N GLU A 140 -18.91 0.77 6.11
CA GLU A 140 -17.90 0.01 6.87
C GLU A 140 -17.63 -1.41 6.32
N LYS A 141 -17.92 -1.64 5.03
CA LYS A 141 -17.59 -2.90 4.32
C LYS A 141 -16.14 -2.94 3.88
N ILE A 142 -15.54 -1.77 3.67
CA ILE A 142 -14.12 -1.57 3.47
C ILE A 142 -13.63 -0.68 4.62
N LYS A 143 -12.66 -1.17 5.40
CA LYS A 143 -12.11 -0.40 6.52
C LYS A 143 -10.98 0.50 6.04
N VAL A 144 -10.98 1.77 6.44
CA VAL A 144 -9.91 2.70 6.07
C VAL A 144 -9.06 2.98 7.29
N PHE A 145 -7.74 2.93 7.13
CA PHE A 145 -6.78 3.22 8.18
C PHE A 145 -5.84 4.32 7.73
N GLU A 146 -5.45 5.20 8.63
CA GLU A 146 -4.33 6.12 8.44
C GLU A 146 -3.09 5.56 9.13
N VAL A 147 -1.93 5.60 8.47
CA VAL A 147 -0.66 5.06 8.96
C VAL A 147 0.41 6.15 8.87
N ASN A 148 1.13 6.37 9.98
CA ASN A 148 2.21 7.35 10.02
C ASN A 148 3.57 6.65 9.92
N ALA A 149 4.04 6.49 8.68
CA ALA A 149 5.35 5.91 8.38
C ALA A 149 6.48 6.96 8.32
N GLY A 150 6.28 8.17 8.88
CA GLY A 150 7.34 9.18 8.94
C GLY A 150 7.88 9.66 7.59
N ARG A 151 7.14 9.45 6.49
CA ARG A 151 7.58 9.68 5.10
C ARG A 151 8.81 8.82 4.70
N LEU A 152 8.99 7.65 5.31
CA LEU A 152 10.11 6.75 5.05
C LEU A 152 10.14 6.16 3.64
N GLN A 153 8.98 6.08 2.99
CA GLN A 153 8.92 5.71 1.59
C GLN A 153 7.92 6.60 0.89
N SER A 154 8.37 7.26 -0.17
CA SER A 154 7.51 7.96 -1.12
C SER A 154 6.94 7.04 -2.20
N ARG A 155 7.40 5.77 -2.23
CA ARG A 155 7.10 4.75 -3.25
C ARG A 155 6.30 3.56 -2.74
N VAL A 156 6.04 3.48 -1.44
CA VAL A 156 5.12 2.46 -0.96
C VAL A 156 3.76 3.09 -1.06
N GLY A 157 3.12 2.79 -2.19
CA GLY A 157 1.71 2.96 -2.37
C GLY A 157 0.97 2.50 -1.12
N LEU A 158 -0.20 3.09 -0.94
CA LEU A 158 -1.18 2.57 -0.01
C LEU A 158 -1.26 1.04 -0.23
N TYR A 159 -1.28 0.27 0.85
CA TYR A 159 -1.13 -1.17 0.71
C TYR A 159 -2.53 -1.78 0.83
N GLN A 160 -3.22 -2.01 -0.28
CA GLN A 160 -4.34 -2.92 -0.24
C GLN A 160 -3.81 -4.34 -0.19
N ARG A 161 -3.86 -4.95 1.00
CA ARG A 161 -3.92 -6.40 1.03
C ARG A 161 -5.35 -6.83 0.70
N SER A 162 -5.49 -7.48 -0.45
CA SER A 162 -6.74 -8.09 -0.90
C SER A 162 -7.35 -9.05 0.13
N ASP A 163 -6.51 -9.63 1.00
CA ASP A 163 -6.91 -10.54 2.08
C ASP A 163 -7.74 -9.90 3.21
N SER A 164 -7.75 -8.57 3.35
CA SER A 164 -8.19 -7.91 4.60
C SER A 164 -9.21 -6.78 4.43
N LYS A 165 -9.75 -6.58 3.21
CA LYS A 165 -10.82 -5.59 2.92
C LYS A 165 -10.55 -4.23 3.57
N ARG A 166 -9.32 -3.76 3.44
CA ARG A 166 -8.85 -2.52 4.06
C ARG A 166 -8.11 -1.64 3.06
N LEU A 167 -8.27 -0.34 3.22
CA LEU A 167 -7.50 0.70 2.53
C LEU A 167 -6.59 1.38 3.56
N ILE A 168 -5.33 1.59 3.22
CA ILE A 168 -4.34 2.17 4.14
C ILE A 168 -3.86 3.49 3.57
N MET A 169 -4.18 4.62 4.22
CA MET A 169 -3.78 6.02 3.99
C MET A 169 -2.49 6.40 4.70
N TYR A 170 -1.39 6.61 3.97
CA TYR A 170 -0.17 7.11 4.58
C TYR A 170 -0.18 8.62 4.77
N MET A 171 0.26 9.07 5.95
CA MET A 171 0.34 10.49 6.28
C MET A 171 1.53 11.19 5.62
N GLY A 172 1.31 12.47 5.30
CA GLY A 172 2.39 13.40 4.96
C GLY A 172 2.78 13.44 3.49
N PHE A 173 1.98 12.84 2.61
CA PHE A 173 2.06 13.06 1.17
C PHE A 173 1.55 14.45 0.79
N GLU A 174 2.04 14.96 -0.34
CA GLU A 174 1.47 16.15 -0.97
C GLU A 174 0.03 15.84 -1.47
N PRO A 175 -0.84 16.85 -1.65
CA PRO A 175 -2.24 16.62 -2.00
C PRO A 175 -2.45 15.78 -3.27
N GLU A 176 -1.66 16.01 -4.32
CA GLU A 176 -1.72 15.26 -5.58
C GLU A 176 -1.34 13.79 -5.40
N HIS A 177 -0.28 13.50 -4.65
CA HIS A 177 0.16 12.13 -4.38
C HIS A 177 -0.81 11.40 -3.46
N SER A 178 -1.36 12.09 -2.46
CA SER A 178 -2.39 11.53 -1.59
C SER A 178 -3.61 11.05 -2.39
N LYS A 179 -4.04 11.83 -3.40
CA LYS A 179 -5.14 11.45 -4.29
C LYS A 179 -4.75 10.37 -5.27
N MET A 180 -3.57 10.47 -5.86
CA MET A 180 -3.01 9.48 -6.79
C MET A 180 -3.07 8.10 -6.17
N PHE A 181 -2.49 7.94 -4.98
CA PHE A 181 -2.51 6.65 -4.34
C PHE A 181 -3.93 6.25 -3.91
N ALA A 182 -4.72 7.15 -3.34
CA ALA A 182 -6.08 6.79 -2.88
C ALA A 182 -6.95 6.24 -4.02
N VAL A 183 -6.79 6.75 -5.23
CA VAL A 183 -7.45 6.23 -6.43
C VAL A 183 -6.78 4.95 -6.94
N HIS A 184 -5.45 4.82 -6.86
CA HIS A 184 -4.73 3.58 -7.14
C HIS A 184 -5.28 2.40 -6.33
N GLU A 185 -5.39 2.53 -5.00
CA GLU A 185 -5.97 1.43 -4.20
C GLU A 185 -7.45 1.23 -4.41
N ALA A 186 -8.22 2.29 -4.62
CA ALA A 186 -9.62 2.09 -4.96
C ALA A 186 -9.76 1.28 -6.25
N THR A 187 -8.79 1.38 -7.17
CA THR A 187 -8.72 0.56 -8.38
C THR A 187 -8.42 -0.90 -8.03
N HIS A 188 -7.48 -1.17 -7.11
CA HIS A 188 -7.28 -2.52 -6.57
C HIS A 188 -8.53 -3.08 -5.88
N ALA A 189 -9.31 -2.26 -5.16
CA ALA A 189 -10.56 -2.70 -4.54
C ALA A 189 -11.64 -3.08 -5.56
N ILE A 190 -11.67 -2.40 -6.71
CA ILE A 190 -12.52 -2.76 -7.84
C ILE A 190 -12.05 -4.09 -8.46
N GLN A 191 -10.74 -4.28 -8.62
CA GLN A 191 -10.14 -5.47 -9.21
C GLN A 191 -10.33 -6.72 -8.34
N ASP A 192 -10.17 -6.59 -7.03
CA ASP A 192 -10.42 -7.65 -6.05
C ASP A 192 -11.87 -8.16 -6.11
N TRP A 193 -12.84 -7.25 -6.28
CA TRP A 193 -14.24 -7.63 -6.44
C TRP A 193 -14.47 -8.50 -7.69
N LYS A 194 -13.65 -8.30 -8.73
CA LYS A 194 -13.74 -9.02 -10.00
C LYS A 194 -12.91 -10.30 -10.02
N ASP A 195 -12.28 -10.66 -8.89
CA ASP A 195 -11.48 -11.88 -8.72
C ASP A 195 -10.45 -12.05 -9.84
N LEU A 196 -9.73 -10.96 -10.14
CA LEU A 196 -8.68 -11.01 -11.15
C LEU A 196 -7.52 -11.89 -10.68
N VAL A 197 -7.20 -12.90 -11.48
CA VAL A 197 -6.08 -13.80 -11.23
C VAL A 197 -4.74 -13.07 -11.17
N ARG A 198 -3.88 -13.48 -10.22
CA ARG A 198 -2.55 -12.88 -9.99
C ARG A 198 -1.62 -12.91 -11.20
N SER A 199 -1.82 -13.84 -12.14
CA SER A 199 -1.05 -13.88 -13.40
C SER A 199 -1.19 -12.59 -14.24
N LYS A 200 -2.17 -11.74 -13.92
CA LYS A 200 -2.38 -10.41 -14.50
C LYS A 200 -1.80 -9.25 -13.66
N ILE A 201 -0.96 -9.50 -12.64
CA ILE A 201 -0.48 -8.46 -11.70
C ILE A 201 0.06 -7.20 -12.40
N LYS A 202 0.93 -7.36 -13.41
CA LYS A 202 1.44 -6.24 -14.22
C LYS A 202 0.36 -5.34 -14.85
N TYR A 203 -0.80 -5.91 -15.18
CA TYR A 203 -1.92 -5.19 -15.77
C TYR A 203 -2.80 -4.59 -14.68
N ILE A 204 -2.99 -5.31 -13.57
CA ILE A 204 -3.69 -4.86 -12.35
C ILE A 204 -3.01 -3.58 -11.83
N GLU A 205 -1.69 -3.61 -11.67
CA GLU A 205 -0.88 -2.46 -11.25
C GLU A 205 -0.91 -1.34 -12.29
N ALA A 206 -0.74 -1.64 -13.58
CA ALA A 206 -0.79 -0.62 -14.63
C ALA A 206 -2.14 0.12 -14.66
N ASP A 207 -3.25 -0.60 -14.48
CA ASP A 207 -4.58 0.01 -14.36
C ASP A 207 -4.66 0.95 -13.13
N GLY A 208 -4.13 0.52 -11.98
CA GLY A 208 -4.05 1.32 -10.74
C GLY A 208 -3.21 2.59 -10.92
N PHE A 209 -2.02 2.47 -11.50
CA PHE A 209 -1.13 3.60 -11.80
C PHE A 209 -1.77 4.61 -12.75
N ILE A 210 -2.41 4.15 -13.82
CA ILE A 210 -3.09 5.05 -14.77
C ILE A 210 -4.24 5.80 -14.08
N ALA A 211 -5.08 5.09 -13.32
CA ALA A 211 -6.18 5.72 -12.59
C ALA A 211 -5.68 6.74 -11.55
N GLY A 212 -4.65 6.38 -10.78
CA GLY A 212 -3.99 7.29 -9.84
C GLY A 212 -3.42 8.53 -10.54
N ALA A 213 -2.72 8.34 -11.66
CA ALA A 213 -2.14 9.43 -12.45
C ALA A 213 -3.20 10.41 -12.96
N VAL A 214 -4.36 9.91 -13.44
CA VAL A 214 -5.50 10.76 -13.82
C VAL A 214 -5.98 11.61 -12.64
N ALA A 215 -6.06 11.03 -11.44
CA ALA A 215 -6.49 11.75 -10.24
C ALA A 215 -5.47 12.82 -9.80
N ALA A 216 -4.17 12.53 -9.88
CA ALA A 216 -3.12 13.50 -9.59
C ALA A 216 -3.12 14.67 -10.60
N LEU A 217 -3.12 14.36 -11.90
CA LEU A 217 -3.11 15.37 -12.98
C LEU A 217 -4.37 16.26 -12.99
N SER A 218 -5.49 15.74 -12.47
CA SER A 218 -6.72 16.52 -12.30
C SER A 218 -6.58 17.62 -11.24
N VAL A 219 -5.62 17.51 -10.32
CA VAL A 219 -5.32 18.52 -9.28
C VAL A 219 -4.11 19.36 -9.63
N ASN A 220 -3.03 18.73 -10.06
CA ASN A 220 -1.79 19.39 -10.43
C ASN A 220 -1.31 18.82 -11.78
N LYS A 221 -1.43 19.61 -12.85
CA LYS A 221 -0.99 19.22 -14.20
C LYS A 221 0.50 18.88 -14.28
N ASN A 222 1.30 19.35 -13.33
CA ASN A 222 2.74 19.09 -13.25
C ASN A 222 3.08 18.05 -12.16
N ALA A 223 2.09 17.27 -11.70
CA ALA A 223 2.33 16.21 -10.73
C ALA A 223 3.38 15.22 -11.25
N ILE A 224 4.30 14.83 -10.38
CA ILE A 224 5.35 13.86 -10.70
C ILE A 224 4.79 12.46 -10.46
N MET A 225 4.77 11.66 -11.52
CA MET A 225 4.28 10.27 -11.53
C MET A 225 5.34 9.29 -11.00
N GLU A 226 4.91 8.11 -10.57
CA GLU A 226 5.83 7.06 -10.10
C GLU A 226 6.63 6.48 -11.28
N HIS A 227 5.92 6.21 -12.38
CA HIS A 227 6.50 5.93 -13.68
C HIS A 227 6.20 7.05 -14.67
N PRO A 228 7.21 7.63 -15.35
CA PRO A 228 6.98 8.66 -16.38
C PRO A 228 6.06 8.20 -17.52
N ALA A 229 5.93 6.88 -17.75
CA ALA A 229 5.05 6.30 -18.74
C ALA A 229 3.55 6.47 -18.40
N GLU A 230 3.21 6.79 -17.16
CA GLU A 230 1.82 7.02 -16.72
C GLU A 230 1.23 8.28 -17.34
N THR A 231 2.01 9.35 -17.50
CA THR A 231 1.51 10.65 -17.96
C THR A 231 0.82 10.58 -19.32
N PRO A 232 1.43 10.01 -20.39
CA PRO A 232 0.76 9.92 -21.69
C PRO A 232 -0.53 9.07 -21.65
N ALA A 233 -0.55 7.99 -20.86
CA ALA A 233 -1.74 7.16 -20.71
C ALA A 233 -2.87 7.93 -19.99
N ALA A 234 -2.54 8.61 -18.89
CA ALA A 234 -3.49 9.42 -18.13
C ALA A 234 -4.04 10.60 -18.94
N GLU A 235 -3.23 11.25 -19.77
CA GLU A 235 -3.67 12.32 -20.68
C GLU A 235 -4.70 11.81 -21.70
N LEU A 236 -4.51 10.61 -22.26
CA LEU A 236 -5.48 9.98 -23.16
C LEU A 236 -6.79 9.65 -22.44
N VAL A 237 -6.75 9.23 -21.18
CA VAL A 237 -7.97 9.04 -20.35
C VAL A 237 -8.67 10.38 -20.13
N LEU A 238 -7.94 11.42 -19.71
CA LEU A 238 -8.47 12.77 -19.50
C LEU A 238 -9.08 13.39 -20.76
N ALA A 239 -8.59 13.01 -21.93
CA ALA A 239 -9.11 13.41 -23.24
C ALA A 239 -10.29 12.56 -23.73
N GLY A 240 -10.69 11.51 -23.01
CA GLY A 240 -11.74 10.58 -23.42
C GLY A 240 -11.34 9.69 -24.61
N GLN A 241 -10.04 9.47 -24.81
CA GLN A 241 -9.46 8.73 -25.93
C GLN A 241 -8.99 7.32 -25.55
N ALA A 242 -9.11 6.92 -24.28
CA ALA A 242 -8.67 5.64 -23.74
C ALA A 242 -9.64 4.49 -24.07
N THR A 243 -9.73 4.14 -25.35
CA THR A 243 -10.60 3.07 -25.87
C THR A 243 -9.78 1.99 -26.55
N LEU A 244 -10.25 0.73 -26.54
CA LEU A 244 -9.54 -0.43 -27.13
C LEU A 244 -9.25 -0.30 -28.64
N ARG A 245 -9.96 0.60 -29.34
CA ARG A 245 -9.76 0.85 -30.78
C ARG A 245 -8.72 1.94 -31.06
N ASN A 246 -8.30 2.67 -30.04
CA ASN A 246 -7.29 3.71 -30.18
C ASN A 246 -5.89 3.11 -29.99
N MET A 247 -5.08 3.11 -31.05
CA MET A 247 -3.71 2.59 -31.01
C MET A 247 -2.81 3.38 -30.06
N ASP A 248 -3.00 4.70 -29.96
CA ASP A 248 -2.20 5.55 -29.05
C ASP A 248 -2.45 5.15 -27.60
N TRP A 249 -3.72 4.83 -27.26
CA TRP A 249 -4.09 4.31 -25.94
C TRP A 249 -3.41 2.96 -25.67
N THR A 250 -3.53 2.01 -26.59
CA THR A 250 -2.91 0.69 -26.43
C THR A 250 -1.40 0.80 -26.26
N THR A 251 -0.72 1.64 -27.05
CA THR A 251 0.72 1.87 -26.93
C THR A 251 1.10 2.56 -25.62
N ALA A 252 0.38 3.59 -25.19
CA ALA A 252 0.63 4.25 -23.92
C ALA A 252 0.42 3.29 -22.73
N TYR A 253 -0.64 2.48 -22.77
CA TYR A 253 -0.91 1.45 -21.78
C TYR A 253 0.21 0.41 -21.70
N GLU A 254 0.67 -0.12 -22.84
CA GLU A 254 1.77 -1.09 -22.90
C GLU A 254 3.08 -0.53 -22.33
N ASN A 255 3.33 0.77 -22.51
CA ASN A 255 4.48 1.44 -21.92
C ASN A 255 4.39 1.49 -20.38
N VAL A 256 3.20 1.72 -19.81
CA VAL A 256 2.99 1.63 -18.36
C VAL A 256 3.24 0.20 -17.88
N VAL A 257 2.65 -0.81 -18.54
CA VAL A 257 2.88 -2.23 -18.22
C VAL A 257 4.36 -2.58 -18.26
N LYS A 258 5.11 -2.06 -19.25
CA LYS A 258 6.56 -2.28 -19.35
C LYS A 258 7.31 -1.62 -18.19
N ALA A 259 6.92 -0.41 -17.79
CA ALA A 259 7.51 0.28 -16.65
C ALA A 259 7.27 -0.50 -15.35
N VAL A 260 6.03 -0.94 -15.11
CA VAL A 260 5.67 -1.78 -13.95
C VAL A 260 6.51 -3.07 -13.91
N LYS A 261 6.61 -3.81 -15.03
CA LYS A 261 7.45 -5.02 -15.09
C LYS A 261 8.93 -4.77 -14.82
N ALA A 262 9.43 -3.59 -15.20
CA ALA A 262 10.82 -3.22 -15.03
C ALA A 262 11.11 -2.72 -13.60
N ASP A 263 10.09 -2.39 -12.82
CA ASP A 263 10.26 -1.98 -11.44
C ASP A 263 10.79 -3.17 -10.60
N PRO A 264 11.90 -3.01 -9.89
CA PRO A 264 12.45 -4.05 -9.03
C PRO A 264 11.45 -4.62 -8.01
N PHE A 265 10.50 -3.81 -7.53
CA PHE A 265 9.47 -4.23 -6.59
C PHE A 265 8.58 -5.32 -7.20
N TYR A 266 8.02 -5.07 -8.38
CA TYR A 266 7.14 -6.03 -9.07
C TYR A 266 7.89 -7.13 -9.82
N LYS A 267 9.16 -6.91 -10.17
CA LYS A 267 10.00 -7.93 -10.78
C LYS A 267 10.22 -9.11 -9.83
N ALA A 268 10.43 -8.85 -8.53
CA ALA A 268 10.58 -9.89 -7.52
C ALA A 268 9.30 -10.73 -7.39
N ASP A 269 8.13 -10.10 -7.40
CA ASP A 269 6.84 -10.80 -7.33
C ASP A 269 6.54 -11.63 -8.59
N ALA A 270 6.90 -11.14 -9.78
CA ALA A 270 6.74 -11.89 -11.03
C ALA A 270 7.64 -13.13 -11.11
N GLU A 271 8.83 -13.08 -10.50
CA GLU A 271 9.77 -14.19 -10.41
C GLU A 271 9.35 -15.19 -9.30
N ASN A 272 8.75 -14.69 -8.21
CA ASN A 272 8.22 -15.49 -7.11
C ASN A 272 6.79 -15.98 -7.38
N ASN A 273 6.53 -16.52 -8.58
CA ASN A 273 5.26 -17.09 -9.09
C ASN A 273 4.71 -18.26 -8.24
N VAL A 274 4.60 -18.08 -6.93
CA VAL A 274 3.86 -18.91 -5.99
C VAL A 274 2.47 -18.30 -5.99
N ASP A 275 1.60 -18.87 -6.81
CA ASP A 275 0.19 -18.57 -6.71
C ASP A 275 -0.26 -19.02 -5.30
N TRP A 276 -0.39 -18.05 -4.39
CA TRP A 276 -0.83 -18.30 -3.03
C TRP A 276 -2.22 -18.97 -3.01
N ASN A 277 -3.00 -18.87 -4.10
CA ASN A 277 -4.28 -19.54 -4.24
C ASN A 277 -4.15 -20.97 -4.85
N GLU A 278 -3.07 -21.32 -5.56
CA GLU A 278 -2.84 -22.71 -6.04
C GLU A 278 -2.34 -23.65 -4.93
N HIS A 279 -1.96 -23.13 -3.76
CA HIS A 279 -1.42 -23.93 -2.65
C HIS A 279 -2.25 -23.88 -1.37
N MET A 280 -3.37 -23.16 -1.35
CA MET A 280 -4.34 -23.35 -0.28
C MET A 280 -5.19 -24.56 -0.64
N ASP A 281 -4.90 -25.70 0.00
CA ASP A 281 -5.84 -26.82 -0.01
C ASP A 281 -7.23 -26.34 0.43
N GLU A 282 -8.28 -27.08 0.06
CA GLU A 282 -9.67 -26.74 0.44
C GLU A 282 -9.79 -26.46 1.94
N GLU A 283 -8.96 -27.09 2.77
CA GLU A 283 -8.91 -26.90 4.21
C GLU A 283 -8.39 -25.50 4.61
N ALA A 284 -7.35 -24.99 3.94
CA ALA A 284 -6.81 -23.66 4.15
C ALA A 284 -7.77 -22.57 3.65
N LEU A 285 -8.43 -22.78 2.50
CA LEU A 285 -9.49 -21.90 1.99
C LEU A 285 -10.69 -21.86 2.95
N LEU A 286 -11.09 -23.03 3.48
CA LEU A 286 -12.16 -23.13 4.46
C LEU A 286 -11.75 -22.46 5.79
N LYS A 287 -10.51 -22.62 6.27
CA LYS A 287 -10.00 -21.93 7.47
C LYS A 287 -10.00 -20.42 7.29
N ALA A 288 -9.53 -19.91 6.15
CA ALA A 288 -9.58 -18.49 5.84
C ALA A 288 -11.02 -17.98 5.81
N ALA A 289 -11.94 -18.70 5.16
CA ALA A 289 -13.36 -18.36 5.14
C ALA A 289 -14.00 -18.39 6.55
N LEU A 290 -13.69 -19.39 7.38
CA LEU A 290 -14.21 -19.53 8.75
C LEU A 290 -13.76 -18.37 9.66
N VAL A 291 -12.51 -17.92 9.52
CA VAL A 291 -11.98 -16.72 10.19
C VAL A 291 -12.66 -15.45 9.66
N HIS A 292 -12.89 -15.38 8.35
CA HIS A 292 -13.39 -14.17 7.68
C HIS A 292 -14.89 -13.93 7.88
N PHE A 293 -15.69 -14.99 8.04
CA PHE A 293 -17.15 -14.90 8.21
C PHE A 293 -17.62 -14.93 9.67
N LYS A 294 -16.71 -14.93 10.66
CA LYS A 294 -17.05 -15.16 12.08
C LYS A 294 -17.97 -16.38 12.25
N VAL A 295 -17.74 -17.44 11.49
CA VAL A 295 -18.65 -18.59 11.46
C VAL A 295 -18.76 -19.25 12.83
N ALA A 296 -17.72 -19.18 13.67
CA ALA A 296 -17.80 -19.62 15.05
C ALA A 296 -18.86 -18.85 15.88
N ASP A 297 -18.95 -17.52 15.73
CA ASP A 297 -19.95 -16.68 16.42
C ASP A 297 -21.36 -16.93 15.85
N PHE A 298 -21.48 -17.13 14.54
CA PHE A 298 -22.73 -17.45 13.86
C PHE A 298 -23.24 -18.86 14.23
N LEU A 299 -22.35 -19.86 14.29
CA LEU A 299 -22.66 -21.23 14.69
C LEU A 299 -22.96 -21.36 16.20
N ALA A 300 -22.28 -20.57 17.03
CA ALA A 300 -22.61 -20.45 18.46
C ALA A 300 -24.01 -19.85 18.66
N ALA A 301 -24.43 -18.92 17.80
CA ALA A 301 -25.77 -18.33 17.81
C ALA A 301 -26.86 -19.27 17.25
N MET A 302 -26.50 -20.25 16.41
CA MET A 302 -27.44 -21.20 15.78
C MET A 302 -27.75 -22.46 16.63
N GLY A 303 -27.16 -22.60 17.81
CA GLY A 303 -27.43 -23.71 18.73
C GLY A 303 -26.42 -24.87 18.66
N GLY A 304 -26.25 -25.55 19.81
CA GLY A 304 -25.08 -26.40 20.10
C GLY A 304 -24.85 -27.61 19.20
N ASP A 305 -25.86 -28.11 18.48
CA ASP A 305 -25.72 -29.30 17.63
C ASP A 305 -25.01 -29.01 16.31
N VAL A 306 -25.15 -27.81 15.73
CA VAL A 306 -24.40 -27.43 14.53
C VAL A 306 -22.94 -27.13 14.89
N TYR A 307 -22.72 -26.48 16.04
CA TYR A 307 -21.38 -26.18 16.54
C TYR A 307 -20.55 -27.46 16.77
N LYS A 308 -21.12 -28.50 17.40
CA LYS A 308 -20.43 -29.79 17.62
C LYS A 308 -20.01 -30.51 16.34
N ASN A 309 -20.80 -30.40 15.27
CA ASN A 309 -20.51 -31.06 14.01
C ASN A 309 -19.41 -30.36 13.20
N VAL A 310 -19.18 -29.07 13.45
CA VAL A 310 -18.20 -28.24 12.74
C VAL A 310 -16.92 -28.02 13.56
N SER A 311 -16.99 -28.00 14.90
CA SER A 311 -15.84 -27.76 15.78
C SER A 311 -14.73 -28.82 15.65
N ARG A 312 -15.07 -30.03 15.19
CA ARG A 312 -14.09 -31.09 14.87
C ARG A 312 -13.11 -30.73 13.75
N PHE A 313 -13.39 -29.67 12.98
CA PHE A 313 -12.52 -29.15 11.93
C PHE A 313 -11.74 -27.89 12.38
N ILE A 314 -11.87 -27.47 13.65
CA ILE A 314 -11.15 -26.33 14.23
C ILE A 314 -9.98 -26.88 15.09
N PRO A 315 -8.70 -26.67 14.72
CA PRO A 315 -7.58 -27.22 15.47
C PRO A 315 -7.45 -26.58 16.86
N GLY A 316 -7.25 -27.40 17.90
CA GLY A 316 -6.96 -26.96 19.27
C GLY A 316 -8.13 -27.00 20.26
N GLN A 317 -9.29 -27.55 19.89
CA GLN A 317 -10.43 -27.76 20.79
C GLN A 317 -10.88 -29.23 20.87
N GLN A 318 -9.99 -30.09 21.36
CA GLN A 318 -10.38 -31.34 22.02
C GLN A 318 -10.15 -31.21 23.52
#